data_AF-A0AAE9X925-F1
#
_entry.id   AF-A0AAE9X925-F1
#
_cell.length_a   1.000
_cell.length_b   1.000
_cell.length_c   1.000
_cell.angle_alpha   90.00
_cell.angle_beta   90.00
_cell.angle_gamma   90.00
#
_symmetry.space_group_name_H-M   'P 1'
#
loop_
_entity.id
_entity.type
_entity.pdbx_description
1 polymer ?
#
loop_
_entity_poly.entity_id
_entity_poly.type
_entity_poly.pdbx_seq_one_letter_code
_entity_poly.pdbx_strand_id
1 'polypeptide(L)'
;MKNNILLNKFLLYNSEGLAYGITEMFSRNLAELLSDKIMIVYPDFDRDSFIQSVENHVVGKTYTRRIPIFASLLKEHLPEDYERALSVLTGILGEENPNETGMFTHYYWIMPIGKFTQDYSTHCEFIEFSRKIALRYDFLCGKMAEGKSVCRSQK
;
A
#
# COMPACT_ATOMS: atom_id res chain seq x y z
N MET A 1 32.97 -21.05 -10.44
CA MET A 1 31.76 -21.06 -9.61
C MET A 1 31.91 -19.96 -8.56
N LYS A 2 31.43 -18.74 -8.84
CA LYS A 2 31.46 -17.65 -7.86
C LYS A 2 30.09 -17.58 -7.20
N ASN A 3 30.11 -17.72 -5.89
CA ASN A 3 28.97 -17.98 -5.02
C ASN A 3 27.80 -17.00 -5.22
N ASN A 4 26.68 -17.60 -5.62
CA ASN A 4 25.34 -17.03 -5.77
C ASN A 4 24.68 -16.76 -4.41
N ILE A 5 25.42 -16.20 -3.44
CA ILE A 5 24.95 -16.03 -2.05
C ILE A 5 24.41 -14.61 -1.79
N LEU A 6 24.71 -13.63 -2.67
CA LEU A 6 24.26 -12.25 -2.49
C LEU A 6 23.00 -11.87 -3.30
N LEU A 7 22.55 -12.70 -4.24
CA LEU A 7 21.30 -12.48 -4.98
C LEU A 7 20.06 -13.00 -4.25
N ASN A 8 20.23 -13.79 -3.17
CA ASN A 8 19.16 -14.31 -2.32
C ASN A 8 18.57 -13.31 -1.32
N LYS A 9 18.79 -11.99 -1.49
CA LYS A 9 18.49 -11.03 -0.42
C LYS A 9 17.05 -10.52 -0.35
N PHE A 10 16.19 -10.74 -1.35
CA PHE A 10 14.77 -10.34 -1.31
C PHE A 10 13.90 -11.21 -2.22
N LEU A 11 13.93 -12.54 -2.03
CA LEU A 11 12.85 -13.39 -2.54
C LEU A 11 11.71 -13.34 -1.53
N LEU A 12 10.54 -12.88 -1.98
CA LEU A 12 9.33 -12.85 -1.18
C LEU A 12 8.38 -13.90 -1.75
N TYR A 13 7.78 -14.67 -0.85
CA TYR A 13 6.97 -15.83 -1.22
C TYR A 13 5.48 -15.46 -1.12
N ASN A 14 4.68 -15.84 -2.12
CA ASN A 14 3.22 -15.71 -2.05
C ASN A 14 2.61 -16.77 -1.10
N SER A 15 1.28 -16.76 -0.94
CA SER A 15 0.54 -17.76 -0.13
C SER A 15 0.71 -19.21 -0.61
N GLU A 16 1.24 -19.42 -1.81
CA GLU A 16 1.48 -20.72 -2.43
C GLU A 16 2.97 -21.13 -2.38
N GLY A 17 3.84 -20.33 -1.75
CA GLY A 17 5.25 -20.65 -1.60
C GLY A 17 6.11 -20.44 -2.85
N LEU A 18 5.63 -19.67 -3.84
CA LEU A 18 6.39 -19.29 -5.03
C LEU A 18 7.23 -18.04 -4.77
N ALA A 19 8.53 -18.12 -5.07
CA ALA A 19 9.49 -17.02 -4.90
C ALA A 19 9.32 -15.97 -6.01
N TYR A 20 8.89 -14.77 -5.64
CA TYR A 20 8.84 -13.61 -6.51
C TYR A 20 9.88 -12.57 -6.10
N GLY A 21 10.38 -11.83 -7.09
CA GLY A 21 11.12 -10.60 -6.80
C GLY A 21 10.15 -9.55 -6.24
N ILE A 22 10.63 -8.70 -5.33
CA ILE A 22 9.83 -7.61 -4.73
C ILE A 22 9.05 -6.80 -5.77
N THR A 23 9.62 -6.54 -6.94
CA THR A 23 8.93 -5.81 -8.03
C THR A 23 7.69 -6.54 -8.53
N GLU A 24 7.72 -7.87 -8.63
CA GLU A 24 6.58 -8.66 -9.12
C GLU A 24 5.44 -8.72 -8.11
N MET A 25 5.74 -8.63 -6.81
CA MET A 25 4.69 -8.47 -5.80
C MET A 25 3.90 -7.19 -6.01
N PHE A 26 4.54 -6.11 -6.47
CA PHE A 26 3.85 -4.85 -6.83
C PHE A 26 3.37 -4.88 -8.29
N SER A 27 2.85 -6.01 -8.79
CA SER A 27 2.17 -6.17 -10.08
C SER A 27 0.68 -6.52 -9.87
N ARG A 28 0.07 -7.23 -10.83
CA ARG A 28 -1.21 -7.94 -10.71
C ARG A 28 -1.42 -8.57 -9.33
N ASN A 29 -0.43 -9.27 -8.78
CA ASN A 29 -0.55 -9.94 -7.48
C ASN A 29 -1.02 -9.01 -6.35
N LEU A 30 -0.48 -7.79 -6.26
CA LEU A 30 -0.92 -6.81 -5.27
C LEU A 30 -2.27 -6.20 -5.65
N ALA A 31 -2.54 -6.00 -6.93
CA ALA A 31 -3.84 -5.49 -7.38
C ALA A 31 -4.97 -6.46 -7.02
N GLU A 32 -4.77 -7.76 -7.24
CA GLU A 32 -5.69 -8.83 -6.85
C GLU A 32 -5.88 -8.84 -5.33
N LEU A 33 -4.78 -8.87 -4.56
CA LEU A 33 -4.85 -8.85 -3.10
C LEU A 33 -5.61 -7.64 -2.54
N LEU A 34 -5.36 -6.44 -3.09
CA LEU A 34 -6.07 -5.23 -2.69
C LEU A 34 -7.55 -5.30 -3.09
N SER A 35 -7.85 -5.75 -4.30
CA SER A 35 -9.23 -5.88 -4.78
C SER A 35 -10.04 -6.81 -3.89
N ASP A 36 -9.49 -7.99 -3.58
CA ASP A 36 -10.18 -8.99 -2.75
C ASP A 36 -10.46 -8.43 -1.35
N LYS A 37 -9.54 -7.64 -0.77
CA LYS A 37 -9.76 -6.95 0.50
C LYS A 37 -10.81 -5.85 0.39
N ILE A 38 -10.74 -5.02 -0.64
CA ILE A 38 -11.65 -3.89 -0.86
C ILE A 38 -13.07 -4.40 -1.06
N MET A 39 -13.27 -5.46 -1.84
CA MET A 39 -14.60 -6.01 -2.13
C MET A 39 -15.35 -6.51 -0.89
N ILE A 40 -14.64 -6.87 0.19
CA ILE A 40 -15.28 -7.24 1.47
C ILE A 40 -16.03 -6.03 2.07
N VAL A 41 -15.49 -4.82 1.93
CA VAL A 41 -16.06 -3.60 2.54
C VAL A 41 -16.75 -2.67 1.52
N TYR A 42 -16.44 -2.85 0.23
CA TYR A 42 -17.00 -2.10 -0.89
C TYR A 42 -17.29 -3.06 -2.07
N PRO A 43 -18.43 -3.77 -2.02
CA PRO A 43 -18.75 -4.83 -2.99
C PRO A 43 -18.86 -4.38 -4.46
N ASP A 44 -19.16 -3.10 -4.69
CA ASP A 44 -19.30 -2.52 -6.04
C ASP A 44 -17.96 -2.17 -6.69
N PHE A 45 -16.83 -2.48 -6.03
CA PHE A 45 -15.50 -2.21 -6.56
C PHE A 45 -15.25 -2.98 -7.86
N ASP A 46 -14.90 -2.26 -8.94
CA ASP A 46 -14.56 -2.85 -10.24
C ASP A 46 -13.15 -3.44 -10.22
N ARG A 47 -13.05 -4.64 -9.64
CA ARG A 47 -11.81 -5.40 -9.50
C ARG A 47 -11.07 -5.58 -10.82
N ASP A 48 -11.77 -5.95 -11.88
CA ASP A 48 -11.14 -6.32 -13.15
C ASP A 48 -10.55 -5.09 -13.84
N SER A 49 -11.27 -3.97 -13.82
CA SER A 49 -10.79 -2.69 -14.34
C SER A 49 -9.57 -2.17 -13.56
N PHE A 50 -9.59 -2.29 -12.22
CA PHE A 50 -8.45 -1.90 -11.39
C PHE A 50 -7.20 -2.74 -11.68
N ILE A 51 -7.33 -4.07 -11.74
CA ILE A 51 -6.21 -4.97 -12.03
C ILE A 51 -5.62 -4.67 -13.41
N GLN A 52 -6.47 -4.56 -14.43
CA GLN A 52 -6.03 -4.25 -15.79
C GLN A 52 -5.31 -2.89 -15.85
N SER A 53 -5.83 -1.89 -15.14
CA SER A 53 -5.19 -0.57 -15.07
C SER A 53 -3.80 -0.66 -14.46
N VAL A 54 -3.65 -1.37 -13.34
CA VAL A 54 -2.34 -1.56 -12.70
C VAL A 54 -1.35 -2.19 -13.66
N GLU A 55 -1.71 -3.30 -14.29
CA GLU A 55 -0.81 -4.03 -15.18
C GLU A 55 -0.26 -3.18 -16.32
N ASN A 56 -1.13 -2.38 -16.93
CA ASN A 56 -0.75 -1.51 -18.04
C ASN A 56 0.24 -0.42 -17.61
N HIS A 57 0.10 0.11 -16.39
CA HIS A 57 0.90 1.25 -15.93
C HIS A 57 2.24 0.85 -15.28
N VAL A 58 2.36 -0.38 -14.77
CA VAL A 58 3.56 -0.82 -14.04
C VAL A 58 4.66 -1.44 -14.91
N VAL A 59 4.40 -1.66 -16.21
CA VAL A 59 5.36 -2.27 -17.15
C VAL A 59 6.69 -1.51 -17.14
N GLY A 60 7.79 -2.26 -16.96
CA GLY A 60 9.15 -1.71 -16.94
C GLY A 60 9.46 -0.79 -15.75
N LYS A 61 8.57 -0.68 -14.75
CA LYS A 61 8.80 0.14 -13.55
C LYS A 61 9.33 -0.69 -12.39
N THR A 62 10.21 -0.10 -11.57
CA THR A 62 10.66 -0.68 -10.30
C THR A 62 9.55 -0.61 -9.24
N TYR A 63 9.56 -1.49 -8.23
CA TYR A 63 8.52 -1.48 -7.17
C TYR A 63 8.30 -0.10 -6.54
N THR A 64 9.38 0.66 -6.29
CA THR A 64 9.30 2.04 -5.76
C THR A 64 8.52 3.00 -6.64
N ARG A 65 8.59 2.83 -7.97
CA ARG A 65 7.83 3.62 -8.94
C ARG A 65 6.39 3.13 -9.09
N ARG A 66 6.11 1.88 -8.74
CA ARG A 66 4.77 1.29 -8.79
C ARG A 66 3.90 1.74 -7.62
N ILE A 67 4.48 1.94 -6.43
CA ILE A 67 3.75 2.45 -5.25
C ILE A 67 2.89 3.70 -5.55
N PRO A 68 3.44 4.80 -6.11
CA PRO A 68 2.62 5.96 -6.46
C PRO A 68 1.63 5.72 -7.61
N ILE A 69 1.92 4.78 -8.52
CA ILE A 69 0.99 4.38 -9.58
C ILE A 69 -0.25 3.71 -8.95
N PHE A 70 -0.04 2.77 -8.03
CA PHE A 70 -1.14 2.17 -7.28
C PHE A 70 -1.94 3.21 -6.51
N ALA A 71 -1.29 4.18 -5.87
CA ALA A 71 -1.98 5.25 -5.16
C ALA A 71 -2.91 6.07 -6.08
N SER A 72 -2.43 6.45 -7.27
CA SER A 72 -3.26 7.14 -8.28
C SER A 72 -4.43 6.28 -8.73
N LEU A 73 -4.18 5.01 -9.07
CA LEU A 73 -5.23 4.10 -9.53
C LEU A 73 -6.25 3.80 -8.42
N LEU A 74 -5.83 3.73 -7.15
CA LEU A 74 -6.77 3.66 -6.03
C LEU A 74 -7.67 4.89 -5.99
N LYS A 75 -7.13 6.10 -6.23
CA LYS A 75 -7.96 7.31 -6.29
C LYS A 75 -8.94 7.32 -7.46
N GLU A 76 -8.57 6.73 -8.58
CA GLU A 76 -9.42 6.64 -9.78
C GLU A 76 -10.54 5.59 -9.64
N HIS A 77 -10.28 4.48 -8.93
CA HIS A 77 -11.19 3.33 -8.84
C HIS A 77 -12.01 3.28 -7.54
N LEU A 78 -11.62 4.04 -6.51
CA LEU A 78 -12.42 4.24 -5.30
C LEU A 78 -13.44 5.37 -5.49
N PRO A 79 -14.40 5.53 -4.56
CA PRO A 79 -15.34 6.65 -4.60
C PRO A 79 -14.64 8.00 -4.78
N GLU A 80 -15.23 8.86 -5.61
CA GLU A 80 -14.68 10.20 -5.90
C GLU A 80 -14.55 11.03 -4.62
N ASP A 81 -15.52 10.89 -3.72
CA ASP A 81 -15.49 11.45 -2.37
C ASP A 81 -14.32 10.86 -1.57
N TYR A 82 -13.40 11.73 -1.19
CA TYR A 82 -12.16 11.33 -0.52
C TYR A 82 -12.42 10.71 0.86
N GLU A 83 -13.36 11.23 1.64
CA GLU A 83 -13.67 10.68 2.98
C GLU A 83 -14.21 9.26 2.86
N ARG A 84 -15.07 9.01 1.87
CA ARG A 84 -15.60 7.68 1.56
C ARG A 84 -14.49 6.74 1.08
N ALA A 85 -13.60 7.19 0.20
CA ALA A 85 -12.44 6.40 -0.23
C ALA A 85 -11.52 6.05 0.96
N LEU A 86 -11.25 7.01 1.84
CA LEU A 86 -10.45 6.79 3.05
C LEU A 86 -11.14 5.81 4.01
N SER A 87 -12.47 5.87 4.13
CA SER A 87 -13.25 4.93 4.95
C SER A 87 -13.11 3.49 4.44
N VAL A 88 -13.22 3.28 3.12
CA VAL A 88 -12.98 1.98 2.47
C VAL A 88 -11.56 1.47 2.77
N LEU A 89 -10.55 2.32 2.54
CA LEU A 89 -9.14 1.96 2.79
C LEU A 89 -8.84 1.70 4.27
N THR A 90 -9.51 2.39 5.19
CA THR A 90 -9.40 2.13 6.63
C THR A 90 -10.04 0.79 6.99
N GLY A 91 -11.18 0.46 6.40
CA GLY A 91 -11.91 -0.78 6.67
C GLY A 91 -11.12 -2.06 6.33
N ILE A 92 -10.17 -1.97 5.38
CA ILE A 92 -9.35 -3.11 4.98
C ILE A 92 -8.05 -3.27 5.77
N LEU A 93 -7.70 -2.34 6.67
CA LEU A 93 -6.43 -2.38 7.42
C LEU A 93 -6.31 -3.57 8.40
N GLY A 94 -7.41 -4.28 8.68
CA GLY A 94 -7.44 -5.48 9.51
C GLY A 94 -7.00 -5.23 10.95
N GLU A 95 -6.59 -6.28 11.66
CA GLU A 95 -6.07 -6.18 13.03
C GLU A 95 -4.71 -5.49 13.09
N GLU A 96 -4.32 -5.04 14.30
CA GLU A 96 -3.00 -4.43 14.54
C GLU A 96 -1.88 -5.47 14.44
N ASN A 97 -0.64 -5.02 14.21
CA ASN A 97 0.53 -5.91 14.16
C ASN A 97 1.31 -5.82 15.48
N PRO A 98 0.92 -6.54 16.54
CA PRO A 98 1.48 -6.34 17.88
C PRO A 98 2.97 -6.62 17.99
N ASN A 99 3.55 -7.33 17.01
CA ASN A 99 4.95 -7.73 17.02
C ASN A 99 5.79 -7.03 15.93
N GLU A 100 5.20 -6.15 15.12
CA GLU A 100 5.88 -5.37 14.06
C GLU A 100 6.74 -6.20 13.07
N THR A 101 6.47 -7.50 12.96
CA THR A 101 7.24 -8.41 12.10
C THR A 101 6.57 -8.64 10.75
N GLY A 102 7.36 -9.09 9.77
CA GLY A 102 6.83 -9.54 8.48
C GLY A 102 6.34 -8.43 7.56
N MET A 103 6.96 -7.25 7.58
CA MET A 103 6.58 -6.12 6.73
C MET A 103 6.45 -6.50 5.24
N PHE A 104 7.43 -7.23 4.69
CA PHE A 104 7.43 -7.64 3.28
C PHE A 104 6.66 -8.94 3.01
N THR A 105 6.16 -9.61 4.05
CA THR A 105 5.45 -10.90 3.92
C THR A 105 3.95 -10.74 4.18
N HIS A 106 3.57 -9.96 5.18
CA HIS A 106 2.19 -9.85 5.65
C HIS A 106 1.56 -8.48 5.41
N TYR A 107 2.38 -7.43 5.33
CA TYR A 107 1.85 -6.05 5.37
C TYR A 107 2.11 -5.22 4.12
N TYR A 108 3.09 -5.58 3.28
CA TYR A 108 3.59 -4.80 2.12
C TYR A 108 2.53 -4.09 1.27
N TRP A 109 1.33 -4.67 1.17
CA TRP A 109 0.16 -4.15 0.49
C TRP A 109 -0.40 -2.84 1.04
N ILE A 110 0.01 -2.42 2.25
CA ILE A 110 -0.36 -1.13 2.84
C ILE A 110 0.47 0.03 2.26
N MET A 111 1.62 -0.23 1.64
CA MET A 111 2.49 0.85 1.13
C MET A 111 1.79 1.77 0.12
N PRO A 112 1.02 1.28 -0.87
CA PRO A 112 0.26 2.16 -1.76
C PRO A 112 -0.86 2.93 -1.06
N ILE A 113 -1.43 2.37 0.00
CA ILE A 113 -2.47 3.03 0.79
C ILE A 113 -1.87 4.22 1.57
N GLY A 114 -0.72 4.01 2.21
CA GLY A 114 0.01 5.11 2.85
C GLY A 114 0.41 6.20 1.85
N LYS A 115 0.76 5.81 0.61
CA LYS A 115 1.06 6.75 -0.48
C LYS A 115 -0.19 7.52 -0.94
N PHE A 116 -1.34 6.85 -1.07
CA PHE A 116 -2.62 7.50 -1.37
C PHE A 116 -2.95 8.59 -0.35
N THR A 117 -2.85 8.28 0.95
CA THR A 117 -3.09 9.26 2.02
C THR A 117 -2.07 10.40 1.98
N GLN A 118 -0.80 10.10 1.72
CA GLN A 118 0.21 11.15 1.58
C GLN A 118 -0.13 12.15 0.45
N ASP A 119 -0.68 11.67 -0.66
CA ASP A 119 -0.87 12.48 -1.86
C ASP A 119 -2.23 13.22 -1.90
N TYR A 120 -3.26 12.68 -1.23
CA TYR A 120 -4.65 13.17 -1.38
C TYR A 120 -5.31 13.65 -0.08
N SER A 121 -4.71 13.43 1.10
CA SER A 121 -5.28 13.87 2.38
C SER A 121 -4.96 15.31 2.73
N THR A 122 -5.80 15.91 3.58
CA THR A 122 -5.36 17.05 4.38
C THR A 122 -4.31 16.62 5.41
N HIS A 123 -3.56 17.58 5.96
CA HIS A 123 -2.51 17.29 6.94
C HIS A 123 -3.04 16.59 8.21
N CYS A 124 -4.23 16.97 8.69
CA CYS A 124 -4.86 16.34 9.87
C CYS A 124 -5.23 14.87 9.60
N GLU A 125 -5.88 14.59 8.47
CA GLU A 125 -6.29 13.24 8.08
C GLU A 125 -5.07 12.34 7.82
N PHE A 126 -4.02 12.90 7.21
CA PHE A 126 -2.76 12.20 7.02
C PHE A 126 -2.16 11.77 8.36
N ILE A 127 -2.15 12.64 9.37
CA ILE A 127 -1.64 12.29 10.70
C ILE A 127 -2.49 11.19 11.35
N GLU A 128 -3.81 11.30 11.30
CA GLU A 128 -4.70 10.30 11.91
C GLU A 128 -4.55 8.93 11.26
N PHE A 129 -4.57 8.90 9.93
CA PHE A 129 -4.42 7.66 9.17
C PHE A 129 -3.00 7.08 9.31
N SER A 130 -1.98 7.93 9.35
CA SER A 130 -0.60 7.50 9.61
C SER A 130 -0.46 6.87 10.99
N ARG A 131 -1.22 7.29 12.01
CA ARG A 131 -1.25 6.58 13.31
C ARG A 131 -1.86 5.19 13.17
N LYS A 132 -2.97 5.06 12.43
CA LYS A 132 -3.64 3.77 12.18
C LYS A 132 -2.70 2.80 11.43
N ILE A 133 -1.94 3.31 10.47
CA ILE A 133 -0.90 2.54 9.78
C ILE A 133 0.29 2.27 10.71
N ALA A 134 0.74 3.24 11.52
CA ALA A 134 1.92 3.09 12.37
C ALA A 134 1.76 1.97 13.41
N LEU A 135 0.55 1.75 13.93
CA LEU A 135 0.22 0.59 14.77
C LEU A 135 0.36 -0.76 14.04
N ARG A 136 0.62 -0.73 12.74
CA ARG A 136 0.88 -1.89 11.88
C ARG A 136 2.28 -1.81 11.23
N TYR A 137 2.99 -0.67 11.37
CA TYR A 137 4.20 -0.28 10.61
C TYR A 137 5.16 0.65 11.39
N ASP A 138 6.39 0.20 11.62
CA ASP A 138 7.42 1.05 12.22
C ASP A 138 8.20 1.92 11.19
N PHE A 139 8.29 1.49 9.92
CA PHE A 139 9.18 2.12 8.92
C PHE A 139 8.65 3.43 8.28
N LEU A 140 7.35 3.70 8.35
CA LEU A 140 6.74 4.82 7.62
C LEU A 140 7.03 6.19 8.27
N CYS A 141 7.32 6.24 9.57
CA CYS A 141 7.60 7.50 10.26
C CYS A 141 8.94 8.16 9.87
N GLY A 142 9.98 7.38 9.57
CA GLY A 142 11.35 7.91 9.45
C GLY A 142 11.62 8.81 8.24
N LYS A 143 10.92 8.60 7.10
CA LYS A 143 11.08 9.42 5.89
C LYS A 143 9.93 10.37 5.58
N MET A 144 8.81 10.27 6.32
CA MET A 144 7.68 11.18 6.19
C MET A 144 7.74 12.34 7.20
N ALA A 145 8.50 12.21 8.29
CA ALA A 145 8.72 13.25 9.29
C ALA A 145 9.61 14.42 8.81
N GLU A 146 10.35 14.27 7.70
CA GLU A 146 11.12 15.36 7.09
C GLU A 146 10.22 16.35 6.31
N GLY A 147 8.93 16.03 6.16
CA GLY A 147 7.92 16.85 5.50
C GLY A 147 6.87 17.40 6.45
N LYS A 148 7.18 18.56 7.04
CA LYS A 148 6.26 19.61 7.52
C LYS A 148 5.73 19.50 8.96
N SER A 149 6.19 20.50 9.73
CA SER A 149 5.50 21.10 10.87
C SER A 149 4.16 21.72 10.45
N VAL A 150 3.33 22.01 11.45
CA VAL A 150 2.02 22.72 11.41
C VAL A 150 0.79 21.80 11.48
N CYS A 151 0.61 21.22 12.67
CA CYS A 151 -0.73 21.02 13.24
C CYS A 151 -0.70 21.39 14.73
N ARG A 152 -0.43 22.67 15.02
CA ARG A 152 -0.83 23.31 16.26
C ARG A 152 -1.60 24.57 15.90
N SER A 153 -2.73 24.72 16.58
CA SER A 153 -3.63 25.87 16.56
C SER A 153 -4.65 25.86 15.44
N GLN A 154 -5.79 25.22 15.72
CA GLN A 154 -7.07 25.92 15.70
C GLN A 154 -7.92 25.33 16.84
N LYS A 155 -8.02 26.11 17.92
CA LYS A 155 -8.97 25.98 19.01
C LYS A 155 -9.66 27.33 19.12
#